data_AF-A0A2I0NWN7-F1
#
_entry.id   AF-A0A2I0NWN7-F1
#
_cell.length_a   1.000
_cell.length_b   1.000
_cell.length_c   1.000
_cell.angle_alpha   90.00
_cell.angle_beta   90.00
_cell.angle_gamma   90.00
#
_symmetry.space_group_name_H-M   'P 1'
#
loop_
_entity.id
_entity.type
_entity.pdbx_description
1 polymer ?
#
loop_
_entity_poly.entity_id
_entity_poly.type
_entity_poly.pdbx_seq_one_letter_code
_entity_poly.pdbx_strand_id
1 'polypeptide(L)'
;MKKMKDVPMLDRPREKIARKGVRSLTDQELIESILGRGTRGNDVREMSKEICGLIKDHQGIIQYEDLLSVMGIGPSKAAQIMACFEMGRRYCAPADSGIKVTKPQDILQLPLIAEMRDKRQEHFICITLNGAG
;
A
#
# COMPACT_ATOMS: atom_id res chain seq x y z
N MET A 1 13.34 0.18 22.32
CA MET A 1 12.36 -0.78 21.75
C MET A 1 13.03 -2.15 21.57
N LYS A 2 12.27 -3.25 21.66
CA LYS A 2 12.78 -4.60 21.33
C LYS A 2 13.05 -4.70 19.82
N LYS A 3 14.24 -5.18 19.44
CA LYS A 3 14.62 -5.40 18.03
C LYS A 3 13.91 -6.64 17.49
N MET A 4 13.82 -6.80 16.17
CA MET A 4 13.16 -7.97 15.55
C MET A 4 13.72 -9.32 16.03
N LYS A 5 15.02 -9.37 16.34
CA LYS A 5 15.69 -10.56 16.90
C LYS A 5 15.22 -10.93 18.31
N ASP A 6 14.68 -9.98 19.06
CA ASP A 6 14.19 -10.14 20.44
C ASP A 6 12.72 -10.57 20.48
N VAL A 7 12.09 -10.69 19.30
CA VAL A 7 10.72 -11.18 19.12
C VAL A 7 10.76 -12.71 19.09
N PRO A 8 9.93 -13.39 19.90
CA PRO A 8 9.77 -14.84 19.80
C PRO A 8 9.51 -15.26 18.36
N MET A 9 10.16 -16.33 17.90
CA MET A 9 10.10 -16.77 16.50
C MET A 9 8.65 -16.87 15.99
N LEU A 10 7.75 -17.41 16.80
CA LEU A 10 6.34 -17.60 16.46
C LEU A 10 5.52 -16.30 16.36
N ASP A 11 6.05 -15.22 16.91
CA ASP A 11 5.42 -13.89 16.91
C ASP A 11 6.09 -12.94 15.90
N ARG A 12 7.10 -13.42 15.16
CA ARG A 12 7.63 -12.69 14.01
C ARG A 12 6.58 -12.65 12.90
N PRO A 13 6.51 -11.57 12.11
CA PRO A 13 5.39 -11.36 11.18
C PRO A 13 5.19 -12.50 10.18
N ARG A 14 6.26 -13.04 9.57
CA ARG A 14 6.16 -14.08 8.53
C ARG A 14 5.66 -15.42 9.11
N GLU A 15 6.18 -15.78 10.28
CA GLU A 15 5.80 -16.97 11.02
C GLU A 15 4.37 -16.84 11.57
N LYS A 16 3.99 -15.63 12.02
CA LYS A 16 2.62 -15.29 12.44
C LYS A 16 1.64 -15.41 11.28
N ILE A 17 2.00 -14.97 10.07
CA ILE A 17 1.19 -15.19 8.84
C ILE A 17 0.95 -16.68 8.63
N ALA A 18 2.01 -17.51 8.67
CA ALA A 18 1.89 -18.96 8.45
C ALA A 18 1.00 -19.65 9.49
N ARG A 19 1.03 -19.19 10.75
CA ARG A 19 0.31 -19.82 11.87
C ARG A 19 -1.12 -19.31 12.05
N LYS A 20 -1.34 -18.00 11.90
CA LYS A 20 -2.60 -17.32 12.26
C LYS A 20 -3.26 -16.60 11.09
N GLY A 21 -2.65 -16.63 9.91
CA GLY A 21 -3.11 -15.92 8.72
C GLY A 21 -2.77 -14.43 8.72
N VAL A 22 -2.78 -13.84 7.53
CA VAL A 22 -2.39 -12.43 7.31
C VAL A 22 -3.26 -11.43 8.08
N ARG A 23 -4.54 -11.74 8.32
CA ARG A 23 -5.47 -10.88 9.09
C ARG A 23 -5.09 -10.70 10.56
N SER A 24 -4.17 -11.52 11.08
CA SER A 24 -3.70 -11.41 12.46
C SER A 24 -2.59 -10.37 12.65
N LEU A 25 -2.09 -9.78 11.55
CA LEU A 25 -1.03 -8.79 11.58
C LEU A 25 -1.59 -7.38 11.73
N THR A 26 -0.88 -6.52 12.44
CA THR A 26 -1.08 -5.07 12.39
C THR A 26 -0.51 -4.49 11.10
N ASP A 27 -0.90 -3.27 10.72
CA ASP A 27 -0.35 -2.57 9.55
C ASP A 27 1.18 -2.49 9.60
N GLN A 28 1.74 -2.22 10.78
CA GLN A 28 3.19 -2.23 10.99
C GLN A 28 3.79 -3.62 10.71
N GLU A 29 3.19 -4.70 11.24
CA GLU A 29 3.66 -6.07 11.00
C GLU A 29 3.54 -6.46 9.52
N LEU A 30 2.53 -5.94 8.79
CA LEU A 30 2.41 -6.13 7.35
C LEU A 30 3.60 -5.52 6.62
N ILE A 31 3.95 -4.26 6.92
CA ILE A 31 5.12 -3.61 6.31
C ILE A 31 6.42 -4.30 6.71
N GLU A 32 6.56 -4.73 7.97
CA GLU A 32 7.71 -5.52 8.43
C GLU A 32 7.86 -6.81 7.60
N SER A 33 6.75 -7.48 7.29
CA SER A 33 6.74 -8.73 6.51
C SER A 33 7.22 -8.51 5.07
N ILE A 34 6.80 -7.40 4.45
CA ILE A 34 7.20 -6.97 3.11
C ILE A 34 8.71 -6.66 3.13
N LEU A 35 9.14 -5.74 3.99
CA LEU A 35 10.54 -5.31 4.05
C LEU A 35 11.51 -6.45 4.44
N GLY A 36 11.04 -7.40 5.25
CA GLY A 36 11.74 -8.61 5.68
C GLY A 36 12.85 -8.39 6.71
N ARG A 37 13.72 -7.42 6.50
CA ARG A 37 14.82 -7.07 7.41
C ARG A 37 15.11 -5.58 7.43
N GLY A 38 15.78 -5.16 8.50
CA GLY A 38 16.32 -3.81 8.64
C GLY A 38 17.43 -3.51 7.63
N THR A 39 17.91 -2.27 7.61
CA THR A 39 19.16 -1.90 6.95
C THR A 39 20.23 -1.57 7.99
N ARG A 40 21.48 -1.35 7.56
CA ARG A 40 22.57 -1.05 8.50
C ARG A 40 22.23 0.24 9.26
N GLY A 41 22.08 0.12 10.58
CA GLY A 41 21.74 1.24 11.46
C GLY A 41 20.24 1.52 11.63
N ASN A 42 19.35 0.87 10.86
CA ASN A 42 17.90 1.12 10.90
C ASN A 42 17.13 -0.18 11.14
N ASP A 43 16.36 -0.24 12.24
CA ASP A 43 15.55 -1.41 12.57
C ASP A 43 14.28 -1.46 11.69
N VAL A 44 13.89 -2.66 11.25
CA VAL A 44 12.71 -2.84 10.39
C VAL A 44 11.43 -2.37 11.05
N ARG A 45 11.32 -2.45 12.38
CA ARG A 45 10.14 -1.98 13.12
C ARG A 45 10.03 -0.47 13.09
N GLU A 46 11.15 0.23 13.26
CA GLU A 46 11.19 1.69 13.22
C GLU A 46 10.85 2.20 11.82
N MET A 47 11.49 1.64 10.78
CA MET A 47 11.18 1.98 9.39
C MET A 47 9.70 1.69 9.06
N SER A 48 9.16 0.54 9.49
CA SER A 48 7.77 0.17 9.22
C SER A 48 6.78 1.10 9.92
N LYS A 49 7.10 1.53 11.14
CA LYS A 49 6.29 2.50 11.89
C LYS A 49 6.27 3.86 11.19
N GLU A 50 7.41 4.33 10.69
CA GLU A 50 7.51 5.60 9.96
C GLU A 50 6.73 5.56 8.65
N ILE A 51 6.83 4.46 7.88
CA ILE A 51 6.03 4.27 6.66
C ILE A 51 4.52 4.24 6.99
N CYS A 52 4.10 3.57 8.07
CA CYS A 52 2.69 3.61 8.50
C CYS A 52 2.21 5.04 8.81
N GLY A 53 3.08 5.86 9.42
CA GLY A 53 2.83 7.28 9.64
C GLY A 53 2.62 8.02 8.33
N LEU A 54 3.56 7.88 7.39
CA LEU A 54 3.45 8.50 6.06
C LEU A 54 2.15 8.09 5.35
N ILE A 55 1.81 6.80 5.33
CA ILE A 55 0.58 6.30 4.70
C ILE A 55 -0.65 6.99 5.29
N LYS A 56 -0.68 7.16 6.61
CA LYS A 56 -1.79 7.83 7.29
C LYS A 56 -1.85 9.31 6.94
N ASP A 57 -0.71 10.00 6.96
CA ASP A 57 -0.61 11.43 6.69
C ASP A 57 -0.99 11.77 5.23
N HIS A 58 -0.64 10.89 4.29
CA HIS A 58 -0.96 11.03 2.88
C HIS A 58 -2.27 10.34 2.48
N GLN A 59 -3.08 9.91 3.46
CA GLN A 59 -4.38 9.24 3.23
C GLN A 59 -4.30 8.04 2.25
N GLY A 60 -3.20 7.29 2.31
CA GLY A 60 -2.94 6.14 1.45
C GLY A 60 -2.31 6.45 0.09
N ILE A 61 -2.10 7.72 -0.25
CA ILE A 61 -1.52 8.16 -1.53
C ILE A 61 -0.03 8.47 -1.33
N ILE A 62 0.80 7.42 -1.36
CA ILE A 62 2.26 7.53 -1.17
C ILE A 62 2.97 7.59 -2.52
N GLN A 63 3.88 8.54 -2.69
CA GLN A 63 4.80 8.60 -3.81
C GLN A 63 6.11 7.88 -3.50
N TYR A 64 6.87 7.56 -4.55
CA TYR A 64 8.16 6.90 -4.41
C TYR A 64 9.15 7.75 -3.59
N GLU A 65 9.11 9.08 -3.77
CA GLU A 65 9.95 10.05 -3.09
C GLU A 65 9.65 10.12 -1.58
N ASP A 66 8.39 9.96 -1.18
CA ASP A 66 8.00 9.94 0.24
C ASP A 66 8.67 8.77 0.96
N LEU A 67 8.75 7.60 0.31
CA LEU A 67 9.42 6.43 0.87
C LEU A 67 10.93 6.61 0.99
N LEU A 68 11.55 7.35 0.08
CA LEU A 68 12.98 7.66 0.14
C LEU A 68 13.33 8.63 1.29
N SER A 69 12.35 9.36 1.82
CA SER A 69 12.55 10.23 2.99
C SER A 69 12.74 9.44 4.29
N VAL A 70 12.31 8.17 4.33
CA VAL A 70 12.42 7.30 5.51
C VAL A 70 13.86 6.80 5.66
N MET A 71 14.45 7.04 6.82
CA MET A 71 15.83 6.63 7.09
C MET A 71 15.98 5.11 6.98
N GLY A 72 16.92 4.68 6.11
CA GLY A 72 17.17 3.25 5.88
C GLY A 72 16.31 2.61 4.78
N ILE A 73 15.42 3.36 4.14
CA ILE A 73 14.72 2.94 2.92
C ILE A 73 15.48 3.46 1.70
N GLY A 74 16.15 2.55 1.01
CA GLY A 74 16.77 2.81 -0.29
C GLY A 74 15.84 2.45 -1.46
N PRO A 75 16.30 2.72 -2.71
CA PRO A 75 15.51 2.50 -3.93
C PRO A 75 14.84 1.12 -4.03
N SER A 76 15.56 0.06 -3.66
CA SER A 76 15.04 -1.30 -3.73
C SER A 76 13.84 -1.54 -2.79
N LYS A 77 13.89 -1.03 -1.55
CA LYS A 77 12.79 -1.18 -0.58
C LYS A 77 11.63 -0.25 -0.91
N ALA A 78 11.90 0.96 -1.40
CA ALA A 78 10.86 1.87 -1.88
C ALA A 78 10.10 1.24 -3.06
N ALA A 79 10.81 0.74 -4.07
CA ALA A 79 10.21 0.06 -5.21
C ALA A 79 9.38 -1.17 -4.81
N GLN A 80 9.84 -1.93 -3.81
CA GLN A 80 9.11 -3.07 -3.27
C GLN A 80 7.75 -2.66 -2.68
N ILE A 81 7.70 -1.59 -1.89
CA ILE A 81 6.47 -1.08 -1.29
C ILE A 81 5.54 -0.51 -2.37
N MET A 82 6.08 0.26 -3.32
CA MET A 82 5.29 0.77 -4.46
C MET A 82 4.66 -0.35 -5.28
N ALA A 83 5.40 -1.45 -5.51
CA ALA A 83 4.85 -2.62 -6.18
C ALA A 83 3.68 -3.24 -5.39
N CYS A 84 3.77 -3.32 -4.05
CA CYS A 84 2.67 -3.79 -3.22
C CYS A 84 1.43 -2.90 -3.33
N PHE A 85 1.58 -1.57 -3.31
CA PHE A 85 0.47 -0.64 -3.52
C PHE A 85 -0.17 -0.82 -4.89
N GLU A 86 0.64 -0.92 -5.95
CA GLU A 86 0.13 -1.12 -7.30
C GLU A 86 -0.61 -2.46 -7.45
N MET A 87 -0.12 -3.54 -6.82
CA MET A 87 -0.84 -4.82 -6.77
C MET A 87 -2.19 -4.67 -6.05
N GLY A 88 -2.21 -3.97 -4.91
CA GLY A 88 -3.45 -3.65 -4.21
C GLY A 88 -4.42 -2.87 -5.09
N ARG A 89 -3.94 -1.88 -5.84
CA ARG A 89 -4.75 -1.11 -6.79
C ARG A 89 -5.30 -1.97 -7.93
N ARG A 90 -4.49 -2.85 -8.53
CA ARG A 90 -4.90 -3.70 -9.66
C ARG A 90 -5.86 -4.82 -9.30
N TYR A 91 -5.67 -5.43 -8.12
CA TYR A 91 -6.33 -6.69 -7.77
C TYR A 91 -7.26 -6.59 -6.56
N CYS A 92 -7.13 -5.55 -5.74
CA CYS A 92 -7.94 -5.36 -4.53
C CYS A 92 -8.87 -4.16 -4.63
N ALA A 93 -8.75 -3.30 -5.65
CA ALA A 93 -9.81 -2.36 -5.98
C ALA A 93 -11.06 -3.19 -6.32
N PRO A 94 -12.17 -3.03 -5.57
CA PRO A 94 -13.35 -3.80 -5.88
C PRO A 94 -13.86 -3.37 -7.26
N ALA A 95 -14.23 -4.35 -8.09
CA ALA A 95 -14.89 -4.11 -9.37
C ALA A 95 -16.15 -3.24 -9.19
N ASP A 96 -16.77 -3.34 -8.00
CA ASP A 96 -17.76 -2.40 -7.48
C ASP A 96 -17.13 -1.56 -6.36
N SER A 97 -16.65 -0.36 -6.67
CA SER A 97 -16.24 0.64 -5.66
C SER A 97 -17.39 1.10 -4.73
N GLY A 98 -18.57 0.45 -4.81
CA GLY A 98 -19.83 0.95 -4.25
C GLY A 98 -20.32 2.23 -4.92
N ILE A 99 -19.56 2.77 -5.87
CA ILE A 99 -19.90 3.99 -6.61
C ILE A 99 -20.90 3.60 -7.69
N LYS A 100 -22.18 3.77 -7.38
CA LYS A 100 -23.24 3.66 -8.37
C LYS A 100 -23.11 4.83 -9.33
N VAL A 101 -22.74 4.55 -10.58
CA VAL A 101 -22.73 5.55 -11.65
C VAL A 101 -24.17 5.76 -12.12
N THR A 102 -24.78 6.85 -11.65
CA THR A 102 -26.15 7.26 -12.02
C THR A 102 -26.17 8.40 -13.02
N LYS A 103 -25.09 9.18 -13.07
CA LYS A 103 -24.89 10.30 -14.00
C LYS A 103 -23.43 10.40 -14.41
N PRO A 104 -23.12 11.05 -15.54
CA PRO A 104 -21.74 11.16 -16.05
C PRO A 104 -20.72 11.70 -15.05
N GLN A 105 -21.13 12.59 -14.15
CA GLN A 105 -20.24 13.19 -13.15
C GLN A 105 -19.76 12.18 -12.10
N ASP A 106 -20.48 11.09 -11.87
CA ASP A 106 -20.10 10.06 -10.89
C ASP A 106 -18.81 9.34 -11.29
N ILE A 107 -18.50 9.31 -12.60
CA ILE A 107 -17.27 8.74 -13.16
C ILE A 107 -16.01 9.40 -12.57
N LEU A 108 -16.09 10.69 -12.20
CA LEU A 108 -14.97 11.42 -11.60
C LEU A 108 -14.57 10.91 -10.20
N GLN A 109 -15.44 10.14 -9.55
CA GLN A 109 -15.19 9.54 -8.25
C GLN A 109 -14.51 8.17 -8.37
N LEU A 110 -14.45 7.59 -9.58
CA LEU A 110 -13.79 6.32 -9.80
C LEU A 110 -12.27 6.48 -9.62
N PRO A 111 -11.61 5.62 -8.82
CA PRO A 111 -10.17 5.70 -8.61
C PRO A 111 -9.35 5.69 -9.92
N LEU A 112 -9.85 4.97 -10.94
CA LEU A 112 -9.23 4.90 -12.27
C LEU A 112 -9.15 6.28 -12.96
N ILE A 113 -10.12 7.16 -12.72
CA ILE A 113 -10.20 8.48 -13.35
C ILE A 113 -9.37 9.53 -12.61
N ALA A 114 -9.13 9.35 -11.30
CA ALA A 114 -8.30 10.26 -10.53
C ALA A 114 -6.88 10.41 -11.12
N GLU A 115 -6.30 9.32 -11.61
CA GLU A 115 -4.97 9.29 -12.23
C GLU A 115 -4.88 9.97 -13.61
N MET A 116 -6.03 10.25 -14.23
CA MET A 116 -6.10 10.85 -15.57
C MET A 116 -6.13 12.36 -15.54
N ARG A 117 -6.45 12.96 -14.38
CA ARG A 117 -6.60 14.41 -14.22
C ARG A 117 -5.33 15.18 -14.58
N ASP A 118 -4.16 14.63 -14.27
CA ASP A 118 -2.89 15.34 -14.41
C ASP A 118 -2.07 14.90 -15.64
N LYS A 119 -2.67 14.13 -16.55
CA LYS A 119 -2.01 13.68 -17.77
C LYS A 119 -1.90 14.83 -18.77
N ARG A 120 -0.68 14.99 -19.33
CA ARG A 120 -0.35 16.04 -20.32
C ARG A 120 -0.71 15.67 -21.76
N GLN A 121 -1.14 14.45 -22.02
CA GLN A 121 -1.58 13.97 -23.33
C GLN A 121 -3.03 13.56 -23.25
N GLU A 122 -3.74 13.64 -24.38
CA GLU A 122 -5.12 13.19 -24.46
C GLU A 122 -5.18 11.66 -24.40
N HIS A 123 -5.97 11.13 -23.47
CA HIS A 123 -6.19 9.70 -23.29
C HIS A 123 -7.67 9.39 -23.51
N PHE A 124 -7.95 8.49 -24.46
CA PHE A 124 -9.29 7.95 -24.65
C PHE A 124 -9.50 6.73 -23.75
N ILE A 125 -10.55 6.77 -22.92
CA ILE A 125 -10.84 5.73 -21.92
C ILE A 125 -12.27 5.25 -22.12
N CYS A 126 -12.43 3.93 -22.20
CA CYS A 126 -13.73 3.29 -22.21
C CYS A 126 -14.02 2.71 -20.82
N ILE A 127 -15.13 3.12 -20.22
CA ILE A 127 -15.65 2.54 -18.98
C ILE A 127 -16.94 1.80 -19.32
N THR A 128 -16.95 0.50 -19.05
CA THR A 128 -18.14 -0.34 -19.19
C THR A 128 -18.84 -0.45 -17.84
N LEU A 129 -20.15 -0.24 -17.84
CA LEU A 129 -20.99 -0.40 -16.66
C LEU A 129 -21.71 -1.75 -16.74
N ASN A 130 -21.90 -2.40 -15.60
CA ASN A 130 -22.86 -3.49 -15.49
C ASN A 130 -24.29 -2.90 -15.49
N GLY A 131 -25.26 -3.62 -16.06
CA GLY A 131 -26.65 -3.18 -16.08
C GLY A 131 -27.18 -3.07 -14.65
N ALA A 132 -27.87 -1.96 -14.35
CA ALA A 132 -28.51 -1.76 -13.05
C ALA A 132 -29.57 -2.83 -12.81
N GLY A 133 -29.50 -3.49 -11.65
CA GLY A 133 -30.70 -3.98 -10.97
C GLY A 133 -31.48 -2.82 -10.37
#